data_AF-A0A931DJM6-F1
#
_entry.id   AF-A0A931DJM6-F1
#
_cell.length_a   1.000
_cell.length_b   1.000
_cell.length_c   1.000
_cell.angle_alpha   90.00
_cell.angle_beta   90.00
_cell.angle_gamma   90.00
#
_symmetry.space_group_name_H-M   'P 1'
#
loop_
_entity.id
_entity.type
_entity.pdbx_description
1 polymer ?
#
loop_
_entity_poly.entity_id
_entity_poly.type
_entity_poly.pdbx_seq_one_letter_code
_entity_poly.pdbx_strand_id
1 'polypeptide(L)'
;MTAHPLDALIDDALPSATQLAVTVRDRDASAVAAVLGPLLDAGHRDRIAALIIALAVLVPDDATFSELIAWTHGQDQLPYGQLVIAPGEKWCAGCQQVRSVRDFGVDRSKRDGLRSRCKHCRAELKAGASEAPAERGAA
;
A
#
# COMPACT_ATOMS: atom_id res chain seq x y z
N MET A 1 2.92 41.48 -16.39
CA MET A 1 3.09 40.64 -15.18
C MET A 1 4.53 40.15 -15.19
N THR A 2 5.33 40.52 -14.19
CA THR A 2 6.68 39.97 -14.02
C THR A 2 6.57 38.54 -13.52
N ALA A 3 7.28 37.60 -14.13
CA ALA A 3 7.33 36.21 -13.67
C ALA A 3 7.79 36.15 -12.21
N HIS A 4 7.17 35.28 -11.42
CA HIS A 4 7.54 35.11 -10.02
C HIS A 4 8.88 34.36 -9.95
N PRO A 5 9.82 34.72 -9.05
CA PRO A 5 11.11 34.02 -8.92
C PRO A 5 11.00 32.51 -8.67
N LEU A 6 9.86 32.05 -8.12
CA LEU A 6 9.57 30.62 -7.94
C LEU A 6 9.25 29.90 -9.25
N ASP A 7 8.72 30.59 -10.26
CA ASP A 7 8.29 29.95 -11.52
C ASP A 7 9.49 29.28 -12.21
N ALA A 8 10.62 30.00 -12.27
CA ALA A 8 11.86 29.46 -12.83
C ALA A 8 12.44 28.29 -12.02
N LEU A 9 12.28 28.31 -10.68
CA LEU A 9 12.73 27.21 -9.81
C LEU A 9 11.82 25.98 -9.95
N ILE A 10 10.51 26.19 -10.13
CA ILE A 10 9.54 25.12 -10.37
C ILE A 10 9.81 24.47 -11.74
N ASP A 11 10.04 25.27 -12.78
CA ASP A 11 10.37 24.80 -14.12
C ASP A 11 11.68 23.97 -14.13
N ASP A 12 12.71 24.41 -13.41
CA ASP A 12 13.97 23.65 -13.22
C ASP A 12 13.75 22.35 -12.43
N ALA A 13 12.77 22.32 -11.51
CA ALA A 13 12.48 21.16 -10.67
C ALA A 13 11.57 20.12 -11.34
N LEU A 14 10.81 20.48 -12.38
CA LEU A 14 9.85 19.58 -13.05
C LEU A 14 10.46 18.25 -13.55
N PRO A 15 11.66 18.22 -14.17
CA PRO A 15 12.29 16.96 -14.59
C PRO A 15 12.58 16.03 -13.40
N SER A 16 13.14 16.57 -12.32
CA SER A 16 13.41 15.81 -11.10
C SER A 16 12.13 15.36 -10.39
N ALA A 17 11.08 16.20 -10.40
CA ALA A 17 9.76 15.82 -9.88
C ALA A 17 9.16 14.66 -10.66
N THR A 18 9.24 14.70 -12.00
CA THR A 18 8.76 13.63 -12.88
C THR A 18 9.52 12.33 -12.65
N GLN A 19 10.85 12.41 -12.58
CA GLN A 19 11.70 11.25 -12.30
C GLN A 19 11.37 10.65 -10.92
N LEU A 20 11.21 11.49 -9.89
CA LEU A 20 10.86 11.04 -8.55
C LEU A 20 9.49 10.38 -8.50
N ALA A 21 8.50 10.93 -9.21
CA ALA A 21 7.17 10.32 -9.30
C ALA A 21 7.23 8.90 -9.90
N VAL A 22 8.04 8.70 -10.95
CA VAL A 22 8.25 7.37 -11.56
C VAL A 22 8.97 6.42 -10.61
N THR A 23 10.08 6.83 -10.00
CA THR A 23 10.88 5.94 -9.14
C THR A 23 10.15 5.56 -7.85
N VAL A 24 9.36 6.48 -7.29
CA VAL A 24 8.46 6.18 -6.16
C VAL A 24 7.40 5.16 -6.57
N ARG A 25 6.79 5.32 -7.75
CA ARG A 25 5.80 4.38 -8.28
C ARG A 25 6.39 2.98 -8.47
N ASP A 26 7.61 2.90 -8.96
CA ASP A 26 8.35 1.64 -9.17
C ASP A 26 8.94 1.06 -7.89
N ARG A 27 8.82 1.78 -6.75
CA ARG A 27 9.36 1.40 -5.43
C ARG A 27 10.87 1.17 -5.44
N ASP A 28 11.59 1.87 -6.32
CA ASP A 28 13.05 1.81 -6.39
C ASP A 28 13.66 2.76 -5.35
N ALA A 29 13.92 2.21 -4.16
CA ALA A 29 14.50 2.98 -3.06
C ALA A 29 15.89 3.56 -3.41
N SER A 30 16.68 2.86 -4.23
CA SER A 30 18.00 3.32 -4.66
C SER A 30 17.89 4.50 -5.63
N ALA A 31 16.96 4.45 -6.58
CA ALA A 31 16.72 5.55 -7.50
C ALA A 31 16.10 6.77 -6.79
N VAL A 32 15.21 6.56 -5.82
CA VAL A 32 14.69 7.65 -4.96
C VAL A 32 15.82 8.33 -4.20
N ALA A 33 16.72 7.55 -3.58
CA ALA A 33 17.88 8.08 -2.88
C ALA A 33 18.83 8.85 -3.81
N ALA A 34 19.01 8.39 -5.06
CA ALA A 34 19.86 9.08 -6.04
C ALA A 34 19.31 10.45 -6.45
N VAL A 35 17.98 10.61 -6.50
CA VAL A 35 17.34 11.90 -6.81
C VAL A 35 17.35 12.84 -5.60
N LEU A 36 17.02 12.34 -4.41
CA LEU A 36 16.86 13.19 -3.22
C LEU A 36 18.18 13.47 -2.49
N GLY A 37 19.13 12.52 -2.49
CA GLY A 37 20.38 12.62 -1.74
C GLY A 37 21.14 13.93 -1.97
N PRO A 38 21.47 14.28 -3.23
CA PRO A 38 22.17 15.53 -3.53
C PRO A 38 21.46 16.80 -3.04
N LEU A 39 20.12 16.80 -3.06
CA LEU A 39 19.31 17.95 -2.61
C LEU A 39 19.31 18.09 -1.09
N LEU A 40 19.21 16.96 -0.39
CA LEU A 40 19.20 16.90 1.07
C LEU A 40 20.59 17.21 1.65
N ASP A 41 21.64 16.64 1.07
CA ASP A 41 23.03 16.81 1.53
C ASP A 41 23.52 18.26 1.33
N ALA A 42 23.08 18.91 0.25
CA ALA A 42 23.44 20.30 -0.03
C ALA A 42 22.59 21.34 0.74
N GLY A 43 21.52 20.92 1.43
CA GLY A 43 20.69 21.79 2.27
C GLY A 43 19.92 22.88 1.51
N HIS A 44 19.69 22.70 0.20
CA HIS A 44 19.05 23.71 -0.65
C HIS A 44 17.53 23.78 -0.43
N ARG A 45 17.12 24.50 0.64
CA ARG A 45 15.71 24.65 1.03
C ARG A 45 14.81 25.14 -0.10
N ASP A 46 15.27 26.10 -0.90
CA ASP A 46 14.47 26.67 -1.99
C ASP A 46 14.23 25.65 -3.12
N ARG A 47 15.21 24.80 -3.41
CA ARG A 47 15.06 23.71 -4.38
C ARG A 47 14.16 22.60 -3.86
N ILE A 48 14.24 22.29 -2.56
CA ILE A 48 13.33 21.34 -1.93
C ILE A 48 11.90 21.87 -1.97
N ALA A 49 11.69 23.15 -1.65
CA ALA A 49 10.38 23.79 -1.74
C ALA A 49 9.84 23.78 -3.18
N ALA A 50 10.66 24.13 -4.17
CA ALA A 50 10.30 24.07 -5.58
C ALA A 50 9.94 22.64 -6.03
N LEU A 51 10.69 21.62 -5.59
CA LEU A 51 10.41 20.22 -5.87
C LEU A 51 9.06 19.77 -5.27
N ILE A 52 8.77 20.16 -4.02
CA ILE A 52 7.48 19.87 -3.37
C ILE A 52 6.33 20.50 -4.17
N ILE A 53 6.49 21.77 -4.59
CA ILE A 53 5.48 22.46 -5.41
C ILE A 53 5.32 21.76 -6.76
N ALA A 54 6.40 21.43 -7.44
CA ALA A 54 6.38 20.73 -8.73
C ALA A 54 5.68 19.37 -8.61
N LEU A 55 5.95 18.60 -7.55
CA LEU A 55 5.24 17.34 -7.27
C LEU A 55 3.75 17.55 -7.02
N ALA A 56 3.37 18.62 -6.32
CA ALA A 56 1.96 18.93 -6.09
C ALA A 56 1.21 19.26 -7.39
N VAL A 57 1.87 19.92 -8.36
CA VAL A 57 1.31 20.20 -9.70
C VAL A 57 1.06 18.93 -10.51
N LEU A 58 1.76 17.83 -10.21
CA LEU A 58 1.52 16.53 -10.87
C LEU A 58 0.29 15.80 -10.31
N VAL A 59 -0.33 16.30 -9.24
CA VAL A 59 -1.56 15.75 -8.68
C VAL A 59 -2.75 16.34 -9.45
N PRO A 60 -3.65 15.51 -10.03
CA PRO A 60 -4.87 16.00 -10.66
C PRO A 60 -5.76 16.75 -9.67
N ASP A 61 -6.35 17.86 -10.11
CA ASP A 61 -7.21 18.72 -9.28
C ASP A 61 -8.49 18.02 -8.82
N ASP A 62 -8.91 16.96 -9.51
CA ASP A 62 -10.10 16.15 -9.22
C ASP A 62 -9.80 14.91 -8.35
N ALA A 63 -8.53 14.66 -8.02
CA ALA A 63 -8.15 13.53 -7.19
C ALA A 63 -8.70 13.67 -5.76
N THR A 64 -9.51 12.71 -5.34
CA THR A 64 -10.02 12.63 -3.98
C THR A 64 -8.94 12.18 -3.01
N PHE A 65 -9.08 12.54 -1.72
CA PHE A 65 -8.14 12.10 -0.68
C PHE A 65 -7.99 10.57 -0.64
N SER A 66 -9.08 9.82 -0.85
CA SER A 66 -9.05 8.36 -0.90
C SER A 66 -8.21 7.81 -2.06
N GLU A 67 -8.23 8.45 -3.22
CA GLU A 67 -7.39 8.09 -4.37
C GLU A 67 -5.92 8.39 -4.11
N LEU A 68 -5.61 9.53 -3.47
CA LEU A 68 -4.25 9.88 -3.07
C LEU A 68 -3.67 8.87 -2.07
N ILE A 69 -4.46 8.45 -1.06
CA ILE A 69 -4.06 7.38 -0.14
C ILE A 69 -3.85 6.07 -0.91
N ALA A 70 -4.71 5.74 -1.88
CA ALA A 70 -4.55 4.54 -2.70
C ALA A 70 -3.23 4.50 -3.47
N TRP A 71 -2.66 5.65 -3.84
CA TRP A 71 -1.33 5.70 -4.47
C TRP A 71 -0.18 5.33 -3.54
N THR A 72 -0.37 5.45 -2.22
CA THR A 72 0.66 5.10 -1.23
C THR A 72 0.71 3.59 -0.94
N HIS A 73 -0.41 2.90 -1.16
CA HIS A 73 -0.51 1.46 -1.08
C HIS A 73 -0.25 0.89 -2.48
N GLY A 74 0.54 -0.19 -2.60
CA GLY A 74 0.86 -0.74 -3.94
C GLY A 74 -0.41 -1.17 -4.68
N GLN A 75 -0.30 -1.50 -5.97
CA GLN A 75 -1.44 -2.00 -6.77
C GLN A 75 -2.18 -3.19 -6.09
N ASP A 76 -1.53 -3.86 -5.13
CA ASP A 76 -2.03 -5.01 -4.39
C ASP A 76 -2.63 -4.71 -3.00
N GLN A 77 -2.66 -3.45 -2.54
CA GLN A 77 -3.18 -3.11 -1.21
C GLN A 77 -4.21 -1.99 -1.27
N LEU A 78 -5.46 -2.32 -0.95
CA LEU A 78 -6.56 -1.36 -0.86
C LEU A 78 -6.47 -0.53 0.43
N PRO A 79 -6.88 0.75 0.41
CA PRO A 79 -6.37 1.76 1.35
C PRO A 79 -7.02 1.68 2.73
N TYR A 80 -8.23 1.13 2.82
CA TYR A 80 -8.94 0.96 4.08
C TYR A 80 -9.96 -0.17 3.94
N GLY A 81 -9.67 -1.34 4.50
CA GLY A 81 -10.66 -2.36 4.93
C GLY A 81 -11.61 -2.96 3.89
N GLN A 82 -11.67 -2.44 2.67
CA GLN A 82 -12.55 -2.91 1.63
C GLN A 82 -11.77 -3.83 0.71
N LEU A 83 -11.58 -5.07 1.17
CA LEU A 83 -11.25 -6.16 0.27
C LEU A 83 -12.39 -6.27 -0.76
N VAL A 84 -12.14 -5.86 -2.00
CA VAL A 84 -13.02 -6.17 -3.12
C VAL A 84 -12.85 -7.66 -3.39
N ILE A 85 -13.75 -8.45 -2.81
CA ILE A 85 -13.78 -9.90 -2.99
C ILE A 85 -14.66 -10.16 -4.21
N ALA A 86 -14.09 -10.74 -5.27
CA ALA A 86 -14.88 -11.07 -6.45
C ALA A 86 -15.95 -12.14 -6.13
N PRO A 87 -17.05 -12.20 -6.89
CA PRO A 87 -18.05 -13.27 -6.72
C PRO A 87 -17.39 -14.65 -6.82
N GLY A 88 -17.51 -15.46 -5.76
CA GLY A 88 -16.86 -16.77 -5.68
C GLY A 88 -15.48 -16.78 -5.01
N GLU A 89 -15.07 -15.66 -4.43
CA GLU A 89 -13.90 -15.55 -3.58
C GLU A 89 -14.28 -15.24 -2.13
N LYS A 90 -13.35 -15.43 -1.21
CA LYS A 90 -13.51 -15.14 0.22
C LYS A 90 -12.16 -14.89 0.89
N TRP A 91 -12.13 -13.95 1.82
CA TRP A 91 -10.97 -13.67 2.66
C TRP A 91 -10.76 -14.75 3.73
N CYS A 92 -9.54 -15.26 3.84
CA CYS A 92 -9.13 -16.21 4.88
C CYS A 92 -8.56 -15.49 6.11
N ALA A 93 -9.17 -15.69 7.28
CA ALA A 93 -8.67 -15.13 8.55
C ALA A 93 -7.42 -15.83 9.11
N GLY A 94 -6.94 -16.90 8.46
CA GLY A 94 -5.71 -17.61 8.84
C GLY A 94 -4.49 -17.04 8.12
N CYS A 95 -4.46 -17.20 6.80
CA CYS A 95 -3.35 -16.74 5.96
C CYS A 95 -3.49 -15.30 5.46
N GLN A 96 -4.60 -14.61 5.78
CA GLN A 96 -4.85 -13.23 5.37
C GLN A 96 -4.70 -13.04 3.85
N GLN A 97 -5.34 -13.93 3.08
CA GLN A 97 -5.37 -13.89 1.62
C GLN A 97 -6.79 -14.12 1.12
N VAL A 98 -7.12 -13.53 -0.03
CA VAL A 98 -8.32 -13.86 -0.79
C VAL A 98 -8.11 -15.23 -1.46
N ARG A 99 -9.08 -16.13 -1.30
CA ARG A 99 -9.05 -17.49 -1.85
C ARG A 99 -10.40 -17.80 -2.48
N SER A 100 -10.46 -18.80 -3.35
CA SER A 100 -11.73 -19.25 -3.89
C SER A 100 -12.62 -19.79 -2.77
N VAL A 101 -13.94 -19.57 -2.83
CA VAL A 101 -14.90 -20.19 -1.89
C VAL A 101 -14.79 -21.72 -1.86
N ARG A 102 -14.30 -22.33 -2.95
CA ARG A 102 -14.03 -23.78 -3.05
C ARG A 102 -12.93 -24.25 -2.10
N ASP A 103 -12.03 -23.35 -1.69
CA ASP A 103 -10.96 -23.62 -0.75
C ASP A 103 -11.43 -23.57 0.71
N PHE A 104 -12.69 -23.25 0.96
CA PHE A 104 -13.29 -23.23 2.28
C PHE A 104 -14.16 -24.47 2.49
N GLY A 105 -14.20 -24.94 3.74
CA GLY A 105 -15.16 -25.96 4.15
C GLY A 105 -16.53 -25.35 4.42
N VAL A 106 -17.59 -26.13 4.23
CA VAL A 106 -18.96 -25.75 4.59
C VAL A 106 -19.08 -25.62 6.12
N ASP A 107 -19.76 -24.56 6.56
CA ASP A 107 -20.13 -24.32 7.95
C ASP A 107 -21.47 -23.59 8.00
N ARG A 108 -22.53 -24.36 8.28
CA ARG A 108 -23.91 -23.87 8.32
C ARG A 108 -24.18 -22.91 9.48
N SER A 109 -23.26 -22.77 10.44
CA SER A 109 -23.39 -21.80 11.53
C SER A 109 -23.03 -20.38 11.10
N LYS A 110 -22.36 -20.20 9.96
CA LYS A 110 -21.93 -18.90 9.44
C LYS A 110 -22.96 -18.34 8.46
N ARG A 111 -23.08 -17.01 8.46
CA ARG A 111 -24.00 -16.26 7.60
C ARG A 111 -23.82 -16.59 6.11
N ASP A 112 -22.59 -16.85 5.68
CA ASP A 112 -22.22 -17.18 4.31
C ASP A 112 -22.08 -18.68 4.05
N GLY A 113 -22.41 -19.53 5.03
CA GLY A 113 -22.32 -21.00 4.91
C GLY A 113 -20.90 -21.56 4.79
N LEU A 114 -19.87 -20.73 4.95
CA LEU A 114 -18.46 -21.09 4.75
C LEU A 114 -17.62 -20.76 5.98
N ARG A 115 -16.58 -21.56 6.22
CA ARG A 115 -15.64 -21.30 7.30
C ARG A 115 -14.87 -19.99 7.10
N SER A 116 -14.36 -19.42 8.19
CA SER A 116 -13.51 -18.21 8.15
C SER A 116 -12.05 -18.49 7.76
N ARG A 117 -11.61 -19.76 7.82
CA ARG A 117 -10.26 -20.20 7.44
C ARG A 117 -10.35 -21.20 6.29
N CYS A 118 -9.41 -21.11 5.33
CA CYS A 118 -9.29 -22.03 4.21
C CYS A 118 -8.86 -23.44 4.68
N LYS A 119 -9.00 -24.43 3.80
CA LYS A 119 -8.65 -25.83 4.06
C LYS A 119 -7.17 -26.00 4.42
N HIS A 120 -6.26 -25.22 3.84
CA HIS A 120 -4.83 -25.23 4.15
C HIS A 120 -4.56 -24.83 5.61
N CYS A 121 -4.99 -23.65 6.03
CA CYS A 121 -4.84 -23.20 7.43
C CYS A 121 -5.49 -24.16 8.42
N ARG A 122 -6.56 -24.87 8.02
CA ARG A 122 -7.17 -25.89 8.87
C ARG A 122 -6.37 -27.19 8.96
N ALA A 123 -5.68 -27.58 7.89
CA ALA A 123 -4.78 -28.73 7.91
C ALA A 123 -3.61 -28.45 8.86
N GLU A 124 -3.05 -27.25 8.81
CA GLU A 124 -1.98 -26.80 9.71
C GLU A 124 -2.42 -26.81 11.18
N LEU A 125 -3.62 -26.29 11.49
CA LEU A 125 -4.16 -26.31 12.86
C LEU A 125 -4.40 -27.74 13.38
N LYS A 126 -4.76 -28.67 12.50
CA LYS A 126 -4.95 -30.08 12.89
C LYS A 126 -3.61 -30.78 13.13
N ALA A 127 -2.59 -30.47 12.32
CA ALA A 127 -1.24 -30.99 12.50
C ALA A 127 -0.57 -30.44 13.77
N GLY A 128 -0.80 -29.16 14.10
CA GLY A 128 -0.30 -28.57 15.36
C GLY A 128 -1.06 -28.99 16.61
N ALA A 129 -2.22 -29.66 16.49
CA ALA A 129 -3.00 -30.13 17.63
C ALA A 129 -2.54 -31.50 18.16
N SER A 130 -1.64 -32.21 17.45
CA SER A 130 -0.99 -33.43 17.96
C SER A 130 0.26 -33.14 18.80
N GLU A 131 0.70 -31.88 18.88
CA GLU A 131 1.84 -31.43 19.70
C GLU A 131 1.52 -30.07 20.35
N ALA A 132 0.78 -30.08 21.46
CA ALA A 132 0.69 -28.89 22.33
C ALA A 132 0.71 -29.31 23.82
N PRO A 133 1.71 -28.86 24.60
CA PRO A 133 1.68 -28.94 26.06
C PRO A 133 0.61 -27.98 26.61
N ALA A 134 -0.07 -28.45 27.65
CA ALA A 134 -1.12 -27.73 28.35
C ALA A 134 -0.52 -26.73 29.35
N GLU A 135 -0.36 -25.44 29.01
CA GLU A 135 -0.28 -24.37 30.02
C GLU A 135 -0.84 -23.05 29.50
N ARG A 136 -1.80 -22.50 30.26
CA ARG A 136 -2.16 -21.08 30.46
C ARG A 136 -3.44 -21.14 31.32
N GLY A 137 -3.37 -21.08 32.65
CA GLY A 137 -2.57 -20.18 33.47
C GLY A 137 -3.40 -18.92 33.70
N ALA A 138 -4.02 -18.87 34.88
CA ALA A 138 -4.89 -17.81 35.35
C ALA A 138 -4.17 -16.48 35.56
N ALA A 139 -4.87 -15.38 35.28
CA ALA A 139 -4.82 -14.11 36.01
C ALA A 139 -6.06 -13.29 35.66
#